data_AF-A0A368KV63-F1
#
_entry.id   AF-A0A368KV63-F1
#
_cell.length_a   1.000
_cell.length_b   1.000
_cell.length_c   1.000
_cell.angle_alpha   90.00
_cell.angle_beta   90.00
_cell.angle_gamma   90.00
#
_symmetry.space_group_name_H-M   'P 1'
#
loop_
_entity.id
_entity.type
_entity.pdbx_description
1 polymer ?
#
loop_
_entity_poly.entity_id
_entity_poly.type
_entity_poly.pdbx_seq_one_letter_code
_entity_poly.pdbx_strand_id
1 'polypeptide(L)'
;MRVSKGVVGYYSPRTNRVALYDVTRGDPNHPLWGENLATIIHEATHQTAFNTGVHSRYSRQPKWLVEGLATMFEAPGVWDSRNHPQFRERLNQARMSEFLSYMKTQRQPNSLQEFIATDDAYRQRPSTAYGEGWALAFYLIETRPREFAQYMQTVANRPAGEPYTAEQRVEDFQNAFGADLNLLESYFLRYIQQAPTKL
;
A
#
# COMPACT_ATOMS: atom_id res chain seq x y z
N MET A 1 9.03 11.39 -19.24
CA MET A 1 8.39 11.00 -17.97
C MET A 1 8.64 12.12 -16.99
N ARG A 2 7.59 12.75 -16.43
CA ARG A 2 7.74 13.77 -15.38
C ARG A 2 7.37 13.08 -14.07
N VAL A 3 8.36 12.91 -13.19
CA VAL A 3 8.14 12.51 -11.79
C VAL A 3 8.03 13.77 -10.94
N SER A 4 7.28 13.72 -9.84
CA SER A 4 7.19 14.84 -8.91
C SER A 4 8.54 15.13 -8.25
N LYS A 5 8.79 16.39 -7.90
CA LYS A 5 10.00 16.80 -7.18
C LYS A 5 10.09 16.04 -5.85
N GLY A 6 11.24 15.40 -5.58
CA GLY A 6 11.45 14.60 -4.36
C GLY A 6 11.17 13.10 -4.51
N VAL A 7 10.75 12.63 -5.68
CA VAL A 7 10.63 11.19 -5.96
C VAL A 7 12.02 10.58 -6.17
N VAL A 8 12.36 9.59 -5.35
CA VAL A 8 13.66 8.89 -5.36
C VAL A 8 13.60 7.50 -6.01
N GLY A 9 12.40 7.02 -6.36
CA GLY A 9 12.17 5.76 -7.07
C GLY A 9 10.94 5.84 -7.97
N TYR A 10 10.97 5.10 -9.08
CA TYR A 10 9.82 4.99 -9.97
C TYR A 10 9.86 3.71 -10.81
N TYR A 11 8.79 2.93 -10.74
CA TYR A 11 8.48 1.83 -11.64
C TYR A 11 7.55 2.28 -12.77
N SER A 12 7.94 1.97 -14.02
CA SER A 12 7.09 2.19 -15.19
C SER A 12 6.25 0.95 -15.53
N PRO A 13 4.92 0.97 -15.32
CA PRO A 13 4.05 -0.09 -15.83
C PRO A 13 4.01 -0.13 -17.36
N ARG A 14 4.46 0.91 -18.07
CA ARG A 14 4.49 0.92 -19.55
C ARG A 14 5.71 0.21 -20.11
N THR A 15 6.89 0.41 -19.52
CA THR A 15 8.15 -0.14 -20.05
C THR A 15 8.74 -1.26 -19.21
N ASN A 16 8.13 -1.59 -18.05
CA ASN A 16 8.66 -2.57 -17.08
C ASN A 16 10.07 -2.22 -16.59
N ARG A 17 10.35 -0.92 -16.40
CA ARG A 17 11.67 -0.43 -15.96
C ARG A 17 11.52 0.25 -14.61
N VAL A 18 12.51 0.04 -13.76
CA VAL A 18 12.69 0.76 -12.50
C VAL A 18 13.78 1.81 -12.69
N ALA A 19 13.54 3.02 -12.23
CA ALA A 19 14.52 4.09 -12.13
C ALA A 19 14.61 4.52 -10.66
N LEU A 20 15.83 4.64 -10.14
CA LEU A 20 16.09 4.95 -8.74
C LEU A 20 17.15 6.05 -8.67
N TYR A 21 17.08 6.85 -7.61
CA TYR A 21 18.09 7.84 -7.28
C TYR A 21 18.69 7.49 -5.91
N ASP A 22 19.99 7.23 -5.89
CA ASP A 22 20.73 6.97 -4.67
C ASP A 22 20.97 8.28 -3.90
N VAL A 23 20.27 8.47 -2.78
CA VAL A 23 20.43 9.66 -1.93
C VAL A 23 21.68 9.61 -1.04
N THR A 24 22.32 8.44 -0.89
CA THR A 24 23.54 8.26 -0.10
C THR A 24 24.82 8.42 -0.92
N ARG A 25 24.69 8.64 -2.24
CA ARG A 25 25.83 8.82 -3.17
C ARG A 25 26.79 7.63 -3.16
N GLY A 26 26.26 6.42 -2.99
CA GLY A 26 27.04 5.18 -2.98
C GLY A 26 27.71 4.83 -1.66
N ASP A 27 27.49 5.60 -0.58
CA ASP A 27 27.99 5.26 0.75
C ASP A 27 27.00 4.32 1.47
N PRO A 28 27.38 3.04 1.72
CA PRO A 28 26.52 2.08 2.42
C PRO A 28 26.42 2.35 3.93
N ASN A 29 27.33 3.15 4.51
CA ASN A 29 27.31 3.50 5.93
C ASN A 29 26.53 4.80 6.20
N HIS A 30 26.00 5.44 5.16
CA HIS A 30 25.24 6.67 5.30
C HIS A 30 23.95 6.42 6.12
N PRO A 31 23.57 7.32 7.05
CA PRO A 31 22.38 7.12 7.89
C PRO A 31 21.06 6.91 7.11
N LEU A 32 20.98 7.45 5.89
CA LEU A 32 19.82 7.32 4.99
C LEU A 32 19.85 6.04 4.12
N TRP A 33 20.80 5.13 4.31
CA TRP A 33 20.86 3.88 3.53
C TRP A 33 19.56 3.07 3.64
N GLY A 34 18.93 3.06 4.81
CA GLY A 34 17.63 2.41 5.01
C GLY A 34 16.52 2.98 4.11
N GLU A 35 16.54 4.27 3.79
CA GLU A 35 15.56 4.91 2.90
C GLU A 35 15.77 4.51 1.43
N ASN A 36 17.02 4.43 0.99
CA ASN A 36 17.38 3.88 -0.32
C ASN A 36 16.91 2.43 -0.44
N LEU A 37 17.20 1.59 0.56
CA LEU A 37 16.81 0.18 0.55
C LEU A 37 15.29 0.03 0.52
N ALA A 38 14.56 0.78 1.33
CA ALA A 38 13.10 0.79 1.31
C ALA A 38 12.56 1.15 -0.08
N THR A 39 13.13 2.18 -0.72
CA THR A 39 12.76 2.59 -2.08
C THR A 39 13.05 1.48 -3.11
N ILE A 40 14.20 0.83 -3.02
CA ILE A 40 14.55 -0.31 -3.90
C ILE A 40 13.52 -1.42 -3.75
N ILE A 41 13.19 -1.81 -2.52
CA ILE A 41 12.22 -2.88 -2.24
C ILE A 41 10.82 -2.49 -2.71
N HIS A 42 10.42 -1.23 -2.52
CA HIS A 42 9.15 -0.70 -3.00
C HIS A 42 9.01 -0.86 -4.52
N GLU A 43 10.00 -0.39 -5.29
CA GLU A 43 9.94 -0.47 -6.75
C GLU A 43 10.12 -1.90 -7.28
N ALA A 44 10.92 -2.73 -6.60
CA ALA A 44 11.06 -4.15 -6.91
C ALA A 44 9.75 -4.90 -6.65
N THR A 45 9.00 -4.52 -5.62
CA THR A 45 7.65 -5.06 -5.33
C THR A 45 6.70 -4.76 -6.46
N HIS A 46 6.64 -3.50 -6.93
CA HIS A 46 5.85 -3.17 -8.11
C HIS A 46 6.23 -4.04 -9.30
N GLN A 47 7.51 -4.05 -9.67
CA GLN A 47 7.97 -4.80 -10.84
C GLN A 47 7.63 -6.29 -10.73
N THR A 48 7.83 -6.89 -9.56
CA THR A 48 7.49 -8.30 -9.30
C THR A 48 6.00 -8.53 -9.45
N ALA A 49 5.16 -7.75 -8.75
CA ALA A 49 3.71 -7.92 -8.74
C ALA A 49 3.10 -7.76 -10.15
N PHE A 50 3.60 -6.82 -10.95
CA PHE A 50 3.14 -6.63 -12.33
C PHE A 50 3.64 -7.72 -13.30
N ASN A 51 4.79 -8.34 -13.04
CA ASN A 51 5.33 -9.40 -13.89
C ASN A 51 4.77 -10.80 -13.54
N THR A 52 4.27 -11.00 -12.33
CA THR A 52 3.69 -12.27 -11.88
C THR A 52 2.16 -12.29 -11.97
N GLY A 53 1.53 -11.20 -12.39
CA GLY A 53 0.08 -11.11 -12.54
C GLY A 53 -0.70 -10.85 -11.24
N VAL A 54 0.00 -10.57 -10.13
CA VAL A 54 -0.64 -10.06 -8.90
C VAL A 54 -1.30 -8.69 -9.19
N HIS A 55 -0.62 -7.87 -9.99
CA HIS A 55 -1.14 -6.64 -10.55
C HIS A 55 -1.19 -6.74 -12.08
N SER A 56 -2.20 -6.11 -12.69
CA SER A 56 -2.31 -6.00 -14.14
C SER A 56 -1.73 -4.68 -14.66
N ARG A 57 -0.81 -4.77 -15.63
CA ARG A 57 -0.24 -3.60 -16.33
C ARG A 57 -1.24 -2.90 -17.27
N TYR A 58 -2.37 -3.54 -17.55
CA TYR A 58 -3.33 -3.13 -18.57
C TYR A 58 -4.69 -2.72 -18.00
N SER A 59 -4.99 -3.18 -16.78
CA SER A 59 -6.23 -2.86 -16.08
C SER A 59 -5.97 -1.74 -15.07
N ARG A 60 -6.96 -0.85 -14.88
CA ARG A 60 -6.87 0.17 -13.84
C ARG A 60 -6.99 -0.48 -12.47
N GLN A 61 -6.15 -0.09 -11.53
CA GLN A 61 -6.14 -0.60 -10.16
C GLN A 61 -6.12 0.55 -9.16
N PRO A 62 -6.79 0.44 -8.00
CA PRO A 62 -6.79 1.49 -6.99
C PRO A 62 -5.38 1.71 -6.45
N LYS A 63 -4.99 2.97 -6.25
CA LYS A 63 -3.64 3.28 -5.73
C LYS A 63 -3.42 2.70 -4.34
N TRP A 64 -4.43 2.72 -3.47
CA TRP A 64 -4.29 2.15 -2.14
C TRP A 64 -3.89 0.68 -2.17
N LEU A 65 -4.35 -0.09 -3.17
CA LEU A 65 -4.02 -1.50 -3.32
C LEU A 65 -2.57 -1.68 -3.80
N VAL A 66 -2.18 -0.94 -4.83
CA VAL A 66 -0.84 -1.04 -5.46
C VAL A 66 0.25 -0.49 -4.55
N GLU A 67 0.06 0.72 -4.03
CA GLU A 67 1.01 1.39 -3.14
C GLU A 67 0.98 0.78 -1.73
N GLY A 68 -0.20 0.35 -1.26
CA GLY A 68 -0.34 -0.34 0.03
C GLY A 68 0.42 -1.67 0.05
N LEU A 69 0.33 -2.46 -1.02
CA LEU A 69 1.12 -3.68 -1.14
C LEU A 69 2.63 -3.38 -1.23
N ALA A 70 3.05 -2.36 -1.99
CA ALA A 70 4.46 -2.00 -2.07
C ALA A 70 5.04 -1.56 -0.70
N THR A 71 4.33 -0.68 0.00
CA THR A 71 4.72 -0.21 1.33
C THR A 71 4.69 -1.29 2.42
N MET A 72 3.87 -2.33 2.25
CA MET A 72 3.90 -3.52 3.10
C MET A 72 5.24 -4.24 3.04
N PHE A 73 5.77 -4.44 1.84
CA PHE A 73 7.04 -5.11 1.62
C PHE A 73 8.26 -4.27 1.99
N GLU A 74 8.13 -3.01 2.42
CA GLU A 74 9.29 -2.25 2.92
C GLU A 74 9.81 -2.79 4.26
N ALA A 75 8.95 -3.44 5.06
CA ALA A 75 9.30 -3.90 6.41
C ALA A 75 10.11 -5.23 6.40
N PRO A 76 11.27 -5.31 7.11
CA PRO A 76 12.14 -6.49 7.12
C PRO A 76 11.45 -7.80 7.47
N GLY A 77 10.52 -7.79 8.43
CA GLY A 77 9.76 -8.97 8.82
C GLY A 77 8.84 -9.51 7.72
N VAL A 78 8.64 -8.78 6.63
CA VAL A 78 7.84 -9.22 5.48
C VAL A 78 8.72 -9.88 4.41
N TRP A 79 9.84 -9.27 4.02
CA TRP A 79 10.72 -9.77 2.95
C TRP A 79 11.86 -10.66 3.43
N ASP A 80 12.21 -10.62 4.72
CA ASP A 80 13.20 -11.50 5.37
C ASP A 80 12.69 -12.01 6.73
N SER A 81 11.49 -12.59 6.72
CA SER A 81 10.81 -13.13 7.90
C SER A 81 11.59 -14.22 8.64
N ARG A 82 12.58 -14.85 8.00
CA ARG A 82 13.43 -15.87 8.63
C ARG A 82 14.41 -15.26 9.64
N ASN A 83 14.99 -14.09 9.30
CA ASN A 83 15.90 -13.38 10.19
C ASN A 83 15.17 -12.33 11.06
N HIS A 84 13.96 -11.94 10.66
CA HIS A 84 13.11 -10.96 11.34
C HIS A 84 11.73 -11.54 11.71
N PRO A 85 11.68 -12.56 12.59
CA PRO A 85 10.45 -13.32 12.85
C PRO A 85 9.43 -12.59 13.72
N GLN A 86 9.80 -11.47 14.37
CA GLN A 86 8.93 -10.82 15.35
C GLN A 86 7.83 -10.01 14.65
N PHE A 87 6.62 -10.01 15.22
CA PHE A 87 5.48 -9.30 14.63
C PHE A 87 5.78 -7.82 14.38
N ARG A 88 6.43 -7.15 15.33
CA ARG A 88 6.82 -5.73 15.23
C ARG A 88 7.73 -5.42 14.04
N GLU A 89 8.49 -6.38 13.55
CA GLU A 89 9.41 -6.22 12.41
C GLU A 89 8.67 -6.26 11.06
N ARG A 90 7.41 -6.72 11.06
CA ARG A 90 6.50 -6.66 9.91
C ARG A 90 5.80 -5.30 9.79
N LEU A 91 5.90 -4.45 10.80
CA LEU A 91 5.28 -3.13 10.80
C LEU A 91 6.19 -2.12 10.11
N ASN A 92 5.64 -1.43 9.10
CA ASN A 92 6.29 -0.25 8.54
C ASN A 92 6.08 0.94 9.49
N GLN A 93 7.07 1.20 10.34
CA GLN A 93 6.97 2.19 11.41
C GLN A 93 6.68 3.61 10.90
N ALA A 94 7.25 3.99 9.76
CA ALA A 94 7.02 5.30 9.15
C ALA A 94 5.56 5.45 8.70
N ARG A 95 5.06 4.49 7.91
CA ARG A 95 3.68 4.50 7.40
C ARG A 95 2.65 4.39 8.52
N MET A 96 2.95 3.60 9.54
CA MET A 96 2.13 3.51 10.74
C MET A 96 2.03 4.85 11.47
N SER A 97 3.14 5.55 11.66
CA SER A 97 3.16 6.87 12.31
C SER A 97 2.33 7.89 11.53
N GLU A 98 2.49 7.93 10.21
CA GLU A 98 1.69 8.80 9.32
C GLU A 98 0.20 8.50 9.43
N PHE A 99 -0.16 7.21 9.45
CA PHE A 99 -1.55 6.81 9.55
C PHE A 99 -2.16 7.10 10.93
N LEU A 100 -1.44 6.84 12.02
CA LEU A 100 -1.88 7.19 13.38
C LEU A 100 -2.06 8.71 13.54
N SER A 101 -1.22 9.51 12.89
CA SER A 101 -1.38 10.97 12.82
C SER A 101 -2.65 11.36 12.05
N TYR A 102 -2.88 10.75 10.88
CA TYR A 102 -4.09 10.95 10.08
C TYR A 102 -5.37 10.62 10.84
N MET A 103 -5.39 9.48 11.55
CA MET A 103 -6.52 9.06 12.39
C MET A 103 -6.91 10.09 13.45
N LYS A 104 -5.93 10.80 14.02
CA LYS A 104 -6.17 11.79 15.10
C LYS A 104 -6.55 13.18 14.59
N THR A 105 -6.14 13.54 13.37
CA THR A 105 -6.15 14.94 12.92
C THR A 105 -7.07 15.22 11.75
N GLN A 106 -7.35 14.22 10.91
CA GLN A 106 -7.91 14.46 9.57
C GLN A 106 -9.03 13.49 9.17
N ARG A 107 -9.17 12.31 9.79
CA ARG A 107 -10.26 11.38 9.48
C ARG A 107 -11.62 12.02 9.71
N GLN A 108 -12.53 11.81 8.76
CA GLN A 108 -13.93 12.21 8.77
C GLN A 108 -14.84 10.98 8.64
N PRO A 109 -16.15 11.09 8.93
CA PRO A 109 -17.11 10.03 8.59
C PRO A 109 -16.97 9.62 7.10
N ASN A 110 -17.13 8.32 6.82
CA ASN A 110 -16.99 7.72 5.47
C ASN A 110 -15.58 7.78 4.84
N SER A 111 -14.52 8.11 5.61
CA SER A 111 -13.15 8.20 5.08
C SER A 111 -12.71 6.93 4.36
N LEU A 112 -13.02 5.74 4.90
CA LEU A 112 -12.66 4.47 4.26
C LEU A 112 -13.33 4.30 2.88
N GLN A 113 -14.63 4.58 2.78
CA GLN A 113 -15.36 4.45 1.52
C GLN A 113 -14.80 5.39 0.46
N GLU A 114 -14.53 6.65 0.82
CA GLU A 114 -13.93 7.63 -0.08
C GLU A 114 -12.52 7.22 -0.55
N PHE A 115 -11.72 6.66 0.37
CA PHE A 115 -10.38 6.18 0.09
C PHE A 115 -10.35 4.94 -0.83
N ILE A 116 -11.36 4.07 -0.75
CA ILE A 116 -11.54 2.94 -1.69
C ILE A 116 -12.02 3.45 -3.05
N ALA A 117 -12.97 4.39 -3.05
CA ALA A 117 -13.64 4.90 -4.23
C ALA A 117 -12.72 5.71 -5.15
N THR A 118 -11.77 6.46 -4.60
CA THR A 118 -10.98 7.43 -5.37
C THR A 118 -9.50 7.41 -5.02
N ASP A 119 -8.67 7.94 -5.92
CA ASP A 119 -7.22 8.10 -5.69
C ASP A 119 -6.88 9.53 -5.21
N ASP A 120 -7.87 10.28 -4.73
CA ASP A 120 -7.76 11.72 -4.44
C ASP A 120 -6.86 12.01 -3.23
N ALA A 121 -6.87 11.12 -2.23
CA ALA A 121 -5.99 11.21 -1.07
C ALA A 121 -4.51 11.27 -1.48
N TYR A 122 -4.10 10.51 -2.51
CA TYR A 122 -2.71 10.53 -3.00
C TYR A 122 -2.31 11.84 -3.68
N ARG A 123 -3.28 12.66 -4.12
CA ARG A 123 -3.04 14.00 -4.68
C ARG A 123 -3.04 15.06 -3.60
N GLN A 124 -3.98 14.98 -2.66
CA GLN A 124 -4.23 16.02 -1.67
C GLN A 124 -3.33 15.90 -0.43
N ARG A 125 -3.04 14.66 -0.01
CA ARG A 125 -2.33 14.36 1.25
C ARG A 125 -1.43 13.12 1.11
N PRO A 126 -0.41 13.16 0.22
CA PRO A 126 0.35 11.99 -0.21
C PRO A 126 0.93 11.17 0.94
N SER A 127 1.62 11.81 1.91
CA SER A 127 2.22 11.10 3.05
C SER A 127 1.19 10.29 3.84
N THR A 128 0.07 10.90 4.25
CA THR A 128 -0.97 10.16 5.00
C THR A 128 -1.76 9.18 4.12
N ALA A 129 -1.80 9.38 2.80
CA ALA A 129 -2.40 8.41 1.86
C ALA A 129 -1.55 7.13 1.72
N TYR A 130 -0.22 7.25 1.66
CA TYR A 130 0.67 6.08 1.73
C TYR A 130 0.54 5.38 3.10
N GLY A 131 0.49 6.14 4.19
CA GLY A 131 0.21 5.59 5.52
C GLY A 131 -1.10 4.80 5.59
N GLU A 132 -2.19 5.36 5.06
CA GLU A 132 -3.50 4.69 5.04
C GLU A 132 -3.54 3.48 4.10
N GLY A 133 -2.92 3.56 2.92
CA GLY A 133 -2.79 2.45 1.98
C GLY A 133 -2.04 1.28 2.60
N TRP A 134 -0.89 1.54 3.23
CA TRP A 134 -0.15 0.54 4.02
C TRP A 134 -1.04 -0.07 5.10
N ALA A 135 -1.69 0.75 5.91
CA ALA A 135 -2.47 0.29 7.05
C ALA A 135 -3.64 -0.60 6.62
N LEU A 136 -4.37 -0.21 5.57
CA LEU A 136 -5.48 -0.99 5.04
C LEU A 136 -5.00 -2.32 4.46
N ALA A 137 -3.92 -2.32 3.67
CA ALA A 137 -3.33 -3.54 3.13
C ALA A 137 -2.82 -4.47 4.25
N PHE A 138 -2.09 -3.93 5.23
CA PHE A 138 -1.61 -4.68 6.41
C PHE A 138 -2.78 -5.34 7.13
N TYR A 139 -3.80 -4.57 7.51
CA TYR A 139 -4.97 -5.09 8.21
C TYR A 139 -5.65 -6.22 7.43
N LEU A 140 -5.90 -6.04 6.13
CA LEU A 140 -6.58 -7.04 5.31
C LEU A 140 -5.73 -8.31 5.12
N ILE A 141 -4.42 -8.18 4.93
CA ILE A 141 -3.50 -9.32 4.82
C ILE A 141 -3.44 -10.10 6.14
N GLU A 142 -3.39 -9.41 7.28
CA GLU A 142 -3.30 -10.06 8.60
C GLU A 142 -4.60 -10.73 9.04
N THR A 143 -5.76 -10.20 8.62
CA THR A 143 -7.07 -10.66 9.14
C THR A 143 -7.90 -11.43 8.14
N ARG A 144 -7.69 -11.19 6.84
CA ARG A 144 -8.47 -11.75 5.72
C ARG A 144 -7.58 -12.05 4.49
N PRO A 145 -6.48 -12.82 4.64
CA PRO A 145 -5.48 -13.00 3.57
C PRO A 145 -6.06 -13.67 2.32
N ARG A 146 -7.02 -14.59 2.47
CA ARG A 146 -7.63 -15.31 1.34
C ARG A 146 -8.52 -14.37 0.52
N GLU A 147 -9.35 -13.60 1.19
CA GLU A 147 -10.23 -12.60 0.61
C GLU A 147 -9.40 -11.49 -0.04
N PHE A 148 -8.30 -11.07 0.58
CA PHE A 148 -7.39 -10.08 -0.01
C PHE A 148 -6.75 -10.61 -1.30
N ALA A 149 -6.29 -11.86 -1.31
CA ALA A 149 -5.74 -12.49 -2.51
C ALA A 149 -6.80 -12.61 -3.63
N GLN A 150 -8.04 -12.98 -3.29
CA GLN A 150 -9.15 -13.02 -4.24
C GLN A 150 -9.50 -11.64 -4.78
N TYR A 151 -9.57 -10.62 -3.92
CA TYR A 151 -9.81 -9.24 -4.33
C TYR A 151 -8.73 -8.73 -5.30
N MET A 152 -7.45 -9.01 -5.02
CA MET A 152 -6.36 -8.68 -5.95
C MET A 152 -6.56 -9.34 -7.31
N GLN A 153 -6.96 -10.61 -7.36
CA GLN A 153 -7.25 -11.30 -8.62
C GLN A 153 -8.45 -10.67 -9.35
N THR A 154 -9.53 -10.36 -8.65
CA THR A 154 -10.70 -9.67 -9.23
C THR A 154 -10.29 -8.35 -9.86
N VAL A 155 -9.52 -7.53 -9.14
CA VAL A 155 -9.03 -6.22 -9.62
C VAL A 155 -8.07 -6.37 -10.81
N ALA A 156 -7.15 -7.35 -10.76
CA ALA A 156 -6.20 -7.61 -11.84
C ALA A 156 -6.88 -8.14 -13.12
N ASN A 157 -7.95 -8.92 -12.99
CA ASN A 157 -8.69 -9.52 -14.10
C ASN A 157 -9.73 -8.59 -14.74
N ARG A 158 -9.90 -7.36 -14.24
CA ARG A 158 -10.78 -6.37 -14.86
C ARG A 158 -10.37 -6.11 -16.32
N PRO A 159 -11.30 -5.79 -17.24
CA PRO A 159 -10.98 -5.54 -18.64
C PRO A 159 -9.91 -4.47 -18.83
N ALA A 160 -8.98 -4.74 -19.73
CA ALA A 160 -7.89 -3.84 -20.05
C ALA A 160 -8.40 -2.53 -20.66
N GLY A 161 -7.87 -1.38 -20.21
CA GLY A 161 -8.20 -0.06 -20.75
C GLY A 161 -9.57 0.49 -20.35
N GLU A 162 -10.43 -0.29 -19.70
CA GLU A 162 -11.73 0.19 -19.23
C GLU A 162 -11.60 1.06 -17.97
N PRO A 163 -12.51 2.03 -17.77
CA PRO A 163 -12.62 2.73 -16.51
C PRO A 163 -12.88 1.75 -15.35
N TYR A 164 -12.29 2.07 -14.19
CA TYR A 164 -12.67 1.45 -12.93
C TYR A 164 -13.27 2.53 -12.06
N THR A 165 -14.60 2.66 -12.16
CA THR A 165 -15.38 3.73 -11.53
C THR A 165 -15.38 3.65 -10.01
N ALA A 166 -15.72 4.74 -9.34
CA ALA A 166 -15.80 4.79 -7.89
C ALA A 166 -16.78 3.75 -7.33
N GLU A 167 -17.93 3.63 -7.98
CA GLU A 167 -19.00 2.70 -7.62
C GLU A 167 -18.53 1.26 -7.74
N GLN A 168 -17.90 0.90 -8.87
CA GLN A 168 -17.34 -0.44 -9.07
C GLN A 168 -16.23 -0.77 -8.07
N ARG A 169 -15.36 0.19 -7.72
CA ARG A 169 -14.29 -0.03 -6.73
C ARG A 169 -14.87 -0.36 -5.36
N VAL A 170 -15.91 0.37 -4.95
CA VAL A 170 -16.60 0.15 -3.68
C VAL A 170 -17.37 -1.18 -3.71
N GLU A 171 -18.07 -1.47 -4.80
CA GLU A 171 -18.80 -2.73 -4.98
C GLU A 171 -17.87 -3.95 -4.93
N ASP A 172 -16.80 -3.97 -5.72
CA ASP A 172 -15.81 -5.06 -5.73
C ASP A 172 -15.18 -5.24 -4.33
N PHE A 173 -14.94 -4.14 -3.59
CA PHE A 173 -14.43 -4.19 -2.23
C PHE A 173 -15.45 -4.77 -1.25
N GLN A 174 -16.69 -4.32 -1.30
CA GLN A 174 -17.78 -4.82 -0.45
C GLN A 174 -18.07 -6.29 -0.71
N ASN A 175 -18.00 -6.72 -1.97
CA ASN A 175 -18.14 -8.13 -2.35
C ASN A 175 -17.03 -9.01 -1.74
N ALA A 176 -15.81 -8.49 -1.62
CA ALA A 176 -14.69 -9.23 -1.05
C ALA A 176 -14.63 -9.21 0.49
N PHE A 177 -14.99 -8.08 1.12
CA PHE A 177 -14.72 -7.85 2.55
C PHE A 177 -15.97 -7.59 3.40
N GLY A 178 -17.15 -7.54 2.78
CA GLY A 178 -18.44 -7.31 3.43
C GLY A 178 -19.05 -5.94 3.12
N ALA A 179 -20.38 -5.88 3.11
CA ALA A 179 -21.13 -4.68 2.73
C ALA A 179 -21.07 -3.53 3.76
N ASP A 180 -20.92 -3.85 5.05
CA ASP A 180 -20.87 -2.85 6.13
C ASP A 180 -19.45 -2.28 6.30
N LEU A 181 -19.17 -1.24 5.52
CA LEU A 181 -17.88 -0.54 5.56
C LEU A 181 -17.62 0.19 6.88
N ASN A 182 -18.66 0.63 7.58
CA ASN A 182 -18.51 1.33 8.86
C ASN A 182 -18.06 0.36 9.96
N LEU A 183 -18.62 -0.84 9.96
CA LEU A 183 -18.19 -1.91 10.86
C LEU A 183 -16.77 -2.37 10.53
N LEU A 184 -16.44 -2.55 9.24
CA LEU A 184 -15.09 -2.89 8.81
C LEU A 184 -14.08 -1.80 9.20
N GLU A 185 -14.40 -0.53 8.99
CA GLU A 185 -13.56 0.60 9.39
C GLU A 185 -13.32 0.61 10.90
N SER A 186 -14.36 0.38 11.70
CA SER A 186 -14.23 0.31 13.16
C SER A 186 -13.26 -0.79 13.61
N TYR A 187 -13.30 -1.96 12.99
CA TYR A 187 -12.35 -3.04 13.27
C TYR A 187 -10.94 -2.74 12.75
N PHE A 188 -10.84 -2.18 11.55
CA PHE A 188 -9.59 -1.76 10.94
C PHE A 188 -8.84 -0.76 11.83
N LEU A 189 -9.50 0.33 12.23
CA LEU A 189 -8.89 1.38 13.05
C LEU A 189 -8.44 0.85 14.41
N ARG A 190 -9.26 0.02 15.06
CA ARG A 190 -8.90 -0.62 16.32
C ARG A 190 -7.70 -1.55 16.17
N TYR A 191 -7.67 -2.35 15.10
CA TYR A 191 -6.57 -3.28 14.84
C TYR A 191 -5.23 -2.55 14.73
N ILE A 192 -5.19 -1.47 13.95
CA ILE A 192 -3.97 -0.66 13.76
C ILE A 192 -3.55 0.02 15.06
N GLN A 193 -4.48 0.60 15.83
CA GLN A 193 -4.16 1.23 17.11
C GLN A 193 -3.51 0.24 18.11
N GLN A 194 -3.87 -1.05 18.03
CA GLN A 194 -3.35 -2.10 18.89
C GLN A 194 -2.10 -2.80 18.33
N ALA A 195 -1.80 -2.65 17.04
CA ALA A 195 -0.66 -3.31 16.41
C ALA A 195 0.70 -3.04 17.10
N PRO A 196 1.00 -1.80 17.58
CA PRO A 196 2.25 -1.53 18.30
C PRO A 196 2.40 -2.30 19.62
N THR A 197 1.29 -2.72 20.23
CA THR A 197 1.28 -3.41 21.53
C THR A 197 1.27 -4.93 21.43
N LYS A 198 1.19 -5.48 20.21
CA LYS A 198 1.27 -6.92 19.99
C LYS A 198 2.72 -7.38 20.11
N LEU A 199 2.94 -8.37 20.97
CA LEU A 199 4.23 -9.06 21.14
C LEU A 199 4.50 -10.00 19.96
#